data_AF-A0A1F8B624-F1
#
_entry.id   AF-A0A1F8B624-F1
#
_cell.length_a   1.000
_cell.length_b   1.000
_cell.length_c   1.000
_cell.angle_alpha   90.00
_cell.angle_beta   90.00
_cell.angle_gamma   90.00
#
_symmetry.space_group_name_H-M   'P 1'
#
loop_
_entity.id
_entity.type
_entity.pdbx_description
1 polymer ?
#
loop_
_entity_poly.entity_id
_entity_poly.type
_entity_poly.pdbx_seq_one_letter_code
_entity_poly.pdbx_strand_id
1 'polypeptide(L)'
;MDSFFINPLAIVFLPQIDKKNNYKTIACDWQKEEFVKVNSAAYKILYTIKENSGITISKLARLLQKDELRLGKFLGEMEKKNIVSK
;
A
#
# COMPACT_ATOMS: atom_id res chain seq x y z
N MET A 1 -4.25 -5.62 -17.79
CA MET A 1 -4.08 -4.45 -16.91
C MET A 1 -3.87 -4.98 -15.52
N ASP A 2 -2.72 -4.68 -14.91
CA ASP A 2 -2.37 -5.18 -13.57
C ASP A 2 -3.36 -4.62 -12.53
N SER A 3 -3.81 -5.49 -11.63
CA SER A 3 -4.81 -5.19 -10.59
C SER A 3 -4.18 -5.42 -9.24
N PHE A 4 -4.25 -4.44 -8.33
CA PHE A 4 -3.46 -4.49 -7.10
C PHE A 4 -4.28 -4.98 -5.91
N PHE A 5 -3.66 -5.81 -5.06
CA PHE A 5 -4.22 -6.32 -3.81
C PHE A 5 -3.22 -6.14 -2.67
N ILE A 6 -3.71 -5.95 -1.44
CA ILE A 6 -2.86 -5.97 -0.24
C ILE A 6 -2.69 -7.41 0.22
N ASN A 7 -1.46 -7.82 0.53
CA ASN A 7 -1.22 -9.05 1.26
C ASN A 7 -1.73 -8.89 2.72
N PRO A 8 -2.77 -9.63 3.14
CA PRO A 8 -3.35 -9.47 4.48
C PRO A 8 -2.40 -9.83 5.62
N LEU A 9 -1.33 -10.60 5.33
CA LEU A 9 -0.30 -10.93 6.32
C LEU A 9 0.79 -9.86 6.41
N ALA A 10 0.92 -8.97 5.42
CA ALA A 10 1.97 -7.97 5.40
C ALA A 10 1.61 -6.72 6.21
N ILE A 11 0.33 -6.38 6.33
CA ILE A 11 -0.10 -5.16 7.04
C ILE A 11 -1.52 -5.30 7.55
N VAL A 12 -1.73 -4.90 8.81
CA VAL A 12 -3.06 -4.78 9.41
C VAL A 12 -3.41 -3.30 9.53
N PHE A 13 -4.49 -2.90 8.87
CA PHE A 13 -5.01 -1.53 8.98
C PHE A 13 -6.00 -1.44 10.12
N LEU A 14 -5.76 -0.54 11.07
CA LEU A 14 -6.62 -0.24 12.20
C LEU A 14 -6.91 1.25 12.20
N PRO A 15 -7.84 1.75 11.34
CA PRO A 15 -7.98 3.19 11.05
C PRO A 15 -8.14 4.08 12.28
N GLN A 16 -8.81 3.57 13.33
CA GLN A 16 -8.97 4.30 14.60
C GLN A 16 -7.64 4.51 15.33
N ILE A 17 -6.74 3.51 15.29
CA ILE A 17 -5.39 3.57 15.89
C ILE A 17 -4.45 4.33 14.95
N ASP A 18 -4.49 4.02 13.66
CA ASP A 18 -3.63 4.66 12.65
C ASP A 18 -3.87 6.17 12.61
N LYS A 19 -5.12 6.62 12.74
CA LYS A 19 -5.45 8.05 12.84
C LYS A 19 -4.77 8.72 14.05
N LYS A 20 -4.73 8.05 15.21
CA LYS A 20 -4.02 8.55 16.40
C LYS A 20 -2.50 8.60 16.18
N ASN A 21 -1.97 7.75 15.31
CA ASN A 21 -0.56 7.72 14.92
C ASN A 21 -0.24 8.49 13.63
N ASN A 22 -1.06 9.48 13.26
CA ASN A 22 -0.88 10.30 12.05
C ASN A 22 -0.77 9.47 10.76
N TYR A 23 -1.53 8.38 10.67
CA TYR A 23 -1.53 7.41 9.57
C TYR A 23 -0.15 6.80 9.29
N LYS A 24 0.68 6.65 10.31
CA LYS A 24 1.92 5.88 10.24
C LYS A 24 1.68 4.49 10.80
N THR A 25 2.21 3.47 10.14
CA THR A 25 2.08 2.08 10.59
C THR A 25 3.32 1.28 10.19
N ILE A 26 3.31 -0.03 10.47
CA ILE A 26 4.39 -0.96 10.15
C ILE A 26 3.82 -2.04 9.22
N ALA A 27 4.56 -2.37 8.18
CA ALA A 27 4.32 -3.54 7.36
C ALA A 27 5.45 -4.56 7.57
N CYS A 28 5.16 -5.84 7.41
CA CYS A 28 6.16 -6.91 7.40
C CYS A 28 6.59 -7.16 5.94
N ASP A 29 7.89 -7.09 5.69
CA ASP A 29 8.53 -7.58 4.48
C ASP A 29 8.85 -9.06 4.67
N TRP A 30 7.96 -9.92 4.18
CA TRP A 30 8.09 -11.37 4.32
C TRP A 30 9.23 -11.97 3.50
N GLN A 31 9.82 -11.25 2.53
CA GLN A 31 10.99 -11.76 1.81
C GLN A 31 12.26 -11.67 2.64
N LYS A 32 12.33 -10.67 3.53
CA LYS A 32 13.53 -10.37 4.34
C LYS A 32 13.34 -10.59 5.83
N GLU A 33 12.13 -10.95 6.26
CA GLU A 33 11.75 -11.07 7.67
C GLU A 33 11.97 -9.76 8.45
N GLU A 34 11.76 -8.62 7.78
CA GLU A 34 11.99 -7.28 8.34
C GLU A 34 10.70 -6.47 8.50
N PHE A 35 10.74 -5.47 9.40
CA PHE A 35 9.67 -4.50 9.58
C PHE A 35 9.95 -3.21 8.79
N VAL A 36 9.00 -2.81 7.95
CA VAL A 36 9.07 -1.61 7.12
C VAL A 36 8.14 -0.54 7.70
N LYS A 37 8.69 0.63 8.01
CA LYS A 37 7.89 1.79 8.42
C LYS A 37 7.11 2.34 7.22
N VAL A 38 5.80 2.43 7.37
CA VAL A 38 4.87 3.00 6.39
C VAL A 38 4.52 4.41 6.86
N ASN A 39 4.90 5.42 6.09
CA ASN A 39 4.52 6.81 6.36
C ASN A 39 3.08 7.10 5.90
N SER A 40 2.56 8.28 6.24
CA SER A 40 1.18 8.67 5.92
C SER A 40 0.82 8.65 4.43
N ALA A 41 1.77 9.00 3.56
CA ALA A 41 1.56 8.98 2.11
C ALA A 41 1.47 7.54 1.58
N ALA A 42 2.37 6.65 2.02
CA ALA A 42 2.35 5.23 1.68
C ALA A 42 1.11 4.55 2.27
N TYR A 43 0.75 4.86 3.52
CA TYR A 43 -0.46 4.38 4.17
C TYR A 43 -1.69 4.70 3.33
N LYS A 44 -1.85 5.95 2.88
CA LYS A 44 -3.01 6.35 2.09
C LYS A 44 -3.13 5.53 0.80
N ILE A 45 -2.00 5.25 0.13
CA ILE A 45 -1.97 4.43 -1.09
C ILE A 45 -2.41 3.00 -0.76
N LEU A 46 -1.75 2.35 0.20
CA LEU A 46 -2.00 0.95 0.55
C LEU A 46 -3.41 0.74 1.11
N TYR A 47 -3.89 1.65 1.95
CA TYR A 47 -5.25 1.62 2.48
C TYR A 47 -6.30 1.79 1.37
N THR A 48 -6.04 2.65 0.37
CA THR A 48 -6.95 2.80 -0.78
C THR A 48 -7.04 1.52 -1.61
N ILE A 49 -5.93 0.81 -1.79
CA ILE A 49 -5.91 -0.52 -2.43
C ILE A 49 -6.71 -1.52 -1.60
N LYS A 50 -6.54 -1.55 -0.27
CA LYS A 50 -7.30 -2.42 0.62
C LYS A 50 -8.81 -2.21 0.48
N GLU A 51 -9.26 -0.95 0.47
CA GLU A 51 -10.69 -0.59 0.33
C GLU A 51 -11.22 -0.83 -1.10
N ASN A 52 -10.34 -0.90 -2.10
CA ASN A 52 -10.68 -1.11 -3.51
C ASN A 52 -9.86 -2.27 -4.06
N SER A 53 -10.03 -3.47 -3.50
CA SER A 53 -9.24 -4.63 -3.91
C SER A 53 -9.41 -4.93 -5.39
N GLY A 54 -8.30 -5.17 -6.11
CA GLY A 54 -8.29 -5.33 -7.56
C GLY A 54 -8.34 -4.02 -8.35
N ILE A 55 -8.05 -2.88 -7.70
CA ILE A 55 -7.96 -1.59 -8.38
C ILE A 55 -6.80 -1.56 -9.38
N THR A 56 -7.03 -1.01 -10.57
CA THR A 56 -5.98 -0.79 -11.57
C THR A 56 -5.16 0.46 -11.27
N ILE A 57 -3.92 0.51 -11.73
CA ILE A 57 -3.02 1.65 -11.48
C ILE A 57 -3.62 2.99 -11.93
N SER A 58 -4.25 3.05 -13.11
CA SER A 58 -4.85 4.29 -13.62
C SER A 58 -6.06 4.75 -12.78
N LYS A 59 -6.88 3.82 -12.27
CA LYS A 59 -7.97 4.16 -11.35
C LYS A 59 -7.43 4.64 -10.00
N LEU A 60 -6.40 3.99 -9.47
CA LEU A 60 -5.76 4.36 -8.21
C LEU A 60 -5.09 5.74 -8.31
N ALA A 61 -4.36 6.01 -9.41
CA ALA A 61 -3.75 7.29 -9.72
C ALA A 61 -4.80 8.42 -9.75
N ARG A 62 -5.93 8.17 -10.41
CA ARG A 62 -7.06 9.12 -10.46
C ARG A 62 -7.68 9.39 -9.10
N LEU A 63 -7.95 8.37 -8.29
CA LEU A 63 -8.53 8.52 -6.94
C LEU A 63 -7.61 9.30 -6.00
N LEU A 64 -6.30 9.05 -6.10
CA LEU A 64 -5.31 9.68 -5.23
C LEU A 64 -4.77 11.00 -5.76
N GLN A 65 -5.16 11.40 -6.98
CA GLN A 65 -4.60 12.55 -7.70
C GLN A 65 -3.06 12.49 -7.73
N LYS A 66 -2.53 11.31 -8.09
CA LYS A 66 -1.09 11.04 -8.15
C LYS A 66 -0.66 10.70 -9.57
N ASP A 67 0.59 11.01 -9.87
CA ASP A 67 1.25 10.59 -11.11
C ASP A 67 1.35 9.06 -11.19
N GLU A 68 0.91 8.49 -12.31
CA GLU A 68 0.83 7.04 -12.53
C GLU A 68 2.23 6.41 -12.50
N LEU A 69 3.24 7.09 -13.04
CA LEU A 69 4.60 6.56 -13.16
C LEU A 69 5.29 6.46 -11.79
N ARG A 70 5.17 7.50 -10.95
CA ARG A 70 5.63 7.48 -9.55
C ARG A 70 4.88 6.45 -8.71
N LEU A 71 3.58 6.32 -8.92
CA LEU A 71 2.76 5.31 -8.24
C LEU A 71 3.20 3.90 -8.63
N GLY A 72 3.48 3.65 -9.91
CA GLY A 72 3.97 2.36 -10.40
C GLY A 72 5.31 1.98 -9.79
N LYS A 73 6.26 2.93 -9.68
CA LYS A 73 7.53 2.70 -8.97
C LYS A 73 7.32 2.33 -7.51
N PHE A 74 6.44 3.05 -6.81
CA PHE A 74 6.10 2.73 -5.42
C PHE A 74 5.50 1.33 -5.29
N LEU A 75 4.53 0.97 -6.13
CA LEU A 75 3.88 -0.33 -6.08
C LEU A 75 4.84 -1.48 -6.42
N GLY A 76 5.75 -1.28 -7.37
CA GLY A 76 6.81 -2.26 -7.65
C GLY A 76 7.74 -2.50 -6.45
N GLU A 77 8.06 -1.46 -5.68
CA GLU A 77 8.84 -1.63 -4.44
C GLU A 77 8.04 -2.31 -3.33
N MET A 78 6.73 -2.11 -3.25
CA MET A 78 5.88 -2.83 -2.28
C MET A 78 5.64 -4.29 -2.69
N GLU A 79 5.59 -4.57 -3.99
CA GLU A 79 5.49 -5.92 -4.57
C GLU A 79 6.74 -6.75 -4.25
N LYS A 80 7.93 -6.17 -4.44
CA LYS A 80 9.21 -6.80 -4.03
C LYS A 80 9.25 -7.14 -2.54
N LYS A 81 8.50 -6.43 -1.69
CA LYS A 81 8.44 -6.66 -0.24
C LYS A 81 7.29 -7.59 0.16
N ASN A 82 6.58 -8.16 -0.82
CA ASN A 82 5.38 -8.98 -0.63
C ASN A 82 4.26 -8.27 0.17
N ILE A 83 4.20 -6.93 0.10
CA ILE A 83 3.16 -6.11 0.74
C ILE A 83 1.95 -5.95 -0.19
N VAL A 84 2.21 -5.83 -1.49
CA VAL A 84 1.21 -5.70 -2.55
C VAL A 84 1.40 -6.84 -3.54
N SER A 85 0.31 -7.41 -4.08
CA SER A 85 0.36 -8.34 -5.21
C SER A 85 -0.36 -7.75 -6.43
N LYS A 86 0.00 -8.24 -7.62
CA LYS A 86 -0.64 -7.93 -8.91
C LYS A 86 -1.53 -9.06 -9.41
#